data_AF-A9G3R6-F1
#
_entry.id   AF-A9G3R6-F1
#
_cell.length_a   1.000
_cell.length_b   1.000
_cell.length_c   1.000
_cell.angle_alpha   90.00
_cell.angle_beta   90.00
_cell.angle_gamma   90.00
#
_symmetry.space_group_name_H-M   'P 1'
#
loop_
_entity.id
_entity.type
_entity.pdbx_description
1 polymer ?
#
loop_
_entity_poly.entity_id
_entity_poly.type
_entity_poly.pdbx_seq_one_letter_code
_entity_poly.pdbx_strand_id
1 'polypeptide(L)'
;MSGADGLPPFGDRGERRARRERQIDERDLAALAAAIEDAAIEQRDFSHARHLLLALHYVRAHGPEGALARMRSALQAFNARHPPTNGYHETITVAWLTLVARHAADHGGAAVHELAEGLLDRHRSSKALFAHYSRARLLSDDARAAFVAPDLAPLPAPGDGVRIRLATEADLAAIEEIYAFYVERSTCTFATTVPTPAERRAWLAAHGPLHPATVAVEGDGTVVGWGSLSQWNPREAYARSVENSVYVRDGLHRRGLGRRILADLVSRAISLGHRTIIAQIAGDQAASVALHRALGFEDAGVLRDVGYKFDRWLDVILMQRAIPYQASDDQQP
;
A
#
# COMPACT_ATOMS: atom_id res chain seq x y z
N MET A 1 18.54 -21.29 -49.54
CA MET A 1 18.09 -22.18 -48.45
C MET A 1 18.25 -21.39 -47.15
N SER A 2 17.36 -20.44 -46.81
CA SER A 2 16.01 -20.60 -46.24
C SER A 2 15.99 -21.51 -45.01
N GLY A 3 15.88 -20.89 -43.83
CA GLY A 3 15.61 -21.52 -42.53
C GLY A 3 14.92 -20.49 -41.65
N ALA A 4 13.65 -20.21 -41.94
CA ALA A 4 12.74 -19.42 -41.13
C ALA A 4 11.93 -20.39 -40.27
N ASP A 5 12.09 -20.36 -38.95
CA ASP A 5 11.18 -21.04 -38.03
C ASP A 5 9.97 -20.14 -37.77
N GLY A 6 8.94 -20.40 -38.57
CA GLY A 6 7.61 -19.81 -38.45
C GLY A 6 6.78 -20.46 -37.34
N LEU A 7 5.85 -19.68 -36.80
CA LEU A 7 4.74 -20.14 -35.97
C LEU A 7 3.97 -21.30 -36.63
N PRO A 8 3.54 -22.34 -35.90
CA PRO A 8 2.80 -23.46 -36.47
C PRO A 8 1.31 -23.15 -36.72
N PRO A 9 0.64 -23.88 -37.65
CA PRO A 9 -0.69 -23.56 -38.15
C PRO A 9 -1.84 -24.04 -37.24
N PHE A 10 -3.03 -23.47 -37.49
CA PHE A 10 -4.25 -23.62 -36.69
C PHE A 10 -4.83 -25.04 -36.64
N GLY A 11 -4.99 -25.58 -35.44
CA GLY A 11 -5.71 -26.82 -35.12
C GLY A 11 -6.65 -26.66 -33.91
N ASP A 12 -7.79 -27.34 -34.02
CA ASP A 12 -8.93 -27.66 -33.14
C ASP A 12 -9.26 -26.88 -31.83
N ARG A 13 -10.57 -26.71 -31.60
CA ARG A 13 -11.23 -26.00 -30.48
C ARG A 13 -10.95 -26.61 -29.10
N GLY A 14 -10.46 -27.85 -29.03
CA GLY A 14 -10.12 -28.53 -27.77
C GLY A 14 -8.89 -27.98 -27.05
N GLU A 15 -7.88 -27.48 -27.78
CA GLU A 15 -6.65 -26.94 -27.18
C GLU A 15 -6.82 -25.53 -26.60
N ARG A 16 -7.88 -24.82 -27.00
CA ARG A 16 -8.18 -23.45 -26.50
C ARG A 16 -8.46 -23.40 -25.00
N ARG A 17 -8.83 -24.52 -24.38
CA ARG A 17 -9.15 -24.60 -22.94
C ARG A 17 -7.92 -24.88 -22.07
N ALA A 18 -6.81 -25.34 -22.66
CA ALA A 18 -5.54 -25.60 -21.97
C ALA A 18 -4.52 -24.45 -22.08
N ARG A 19 -4.79 -23.46 -22.95
CA ARG A 19 -4.09 -22.16 -22.98
C ARG A 19 -4.58 -21.28 -21.82
N ARG A 20 -4.46 -21.77 -20.58
CA ARG A 20 -4.58 -20.96 -19.37
C ARG A 20 -3.65 -19.77 -19.51
N GLU A 21 -4.20 -18.58 -19.29
CA GLU A 21 -3.49 -17.30 -19.27
C GLU A 21 -2.24 -17.43 -18.39
N ARG A 22 -1.05 -17.36 -19.01
CA ARG A 22 0.19 -17.25 -18.25
C ARG A 22 0.19 -15.85 -17.64
N GLN A 23 0.11 -15.79 -16.32
CA GLN A 23 0.20 -14.55 -15.54
C GLN A 23 1.61 -13.96 -15.64
N ILE A 24 1.72 -12.63 -15.65
CA ILE A 24 3.00 -11.91 -15.66
C ILE A 24 3.72 -12.14 -14.32
N ASP A 25 4.96 -12.62 -14.36
CA ASP A 25 5.77 -12.82 -13.16
C ASP A 25 7.03 -11.92 -13.11
N GLU A 26 7.85 -12.08 -12.06
CA GLU A 26 9.08 -11.30 -11.87
C GLU A 26 10.10 -11.50 -12.99
N ARG A 27 10.18 -12.72 -13.55
CA ARG A 27 11.13 -13.06 -14.62
C ARG A 27 10.71 -12.41 -15.92
N ASP A 28 9.41 -12.36 -16.20
CA ASP A 28 8.87 -11.65 -17.36
C ASP A 28 9.23 -10.16 -17.31
N LEU A 29 9.07 -9.53 -16.14
CA LEU A 29 9.43 -8.12 -15.93
C LEU A 29 10.94 -7.87 -16.09
N ALA A 30 11.77 -8.72 -15.51
CA ALA A 30 13.23 -8.62 -15.63
C ALA A 30 13.70 -8.84 -17.07
N ALA A 31 13.12 -9.81 -17.79
CA ALA A 31 13.42 -10.08 -19.19
C ALA A 31 13.02 -8.90 -20.09
N LEU A 32 11.87 -8.26 -19.82
CA LEU A 32 11.47 -7.04 -20.51
C LEU A 32 12.47 -5.90 -20.28
N ALA A 33 12.91 -5.70 -19.04
CA ALA A 33 13.89 -4.67 -18.71
C ALA A 33 15.22 -4.88 -19.44
N ALA A 34 15.77 -6.10 -19.38
CA ALA A 34 16.98 -6.46 -20.11
C ALA A 34 16.84 -6.23 -21.61
N ALA A 35 15.72 -6.66 -22.22
CA ALA A 35 15.49 -6.49 -23.64
C ALA A 35 15.38 -5.01 -24.07
N ILE A 36 14.91 -4.12 -23.20
CA ILE A 36 14.87 -2.67 -23.47
C ILE A 36 16.25 -2.03 -23.28
N GLU A 37 16.97 -2.39 -22.21
CA GLU A 37 18.33 -1.88 -21.93
C GLU A 37 19.33 -2.30 -23.02
N ASP A 38 19.21 -3.53 -23.51
CA ASP A 38 19.99 -4.05 -24.64
C ASP A 38 19.49 -3.53 -25.99
N ALA A 39 18.33 -2.87 -26.01
CA ALA A 39 17.62 -2.45 -27.22
C ALA A 39 17.41 -3.61 -28.21
N ALA A 40 17.05 -4.78 -27.66
CA ALA A 40 16.75 -6.00 -28.40
C ALA A 40 15.28 -6.08 -28.88
N ILE A 41 14.46 -5.08 -28.55
CA ILE A 41 13.08 -4.96 -29.04
C ILE A 41 12.96 -3.84 -30.07
N GLU A 42 12.13 -4.08 -31.08
CA GLU A 42 11.77 -3.07 -32.07
C GLU A 42 10.95 -1.93 -31.47
N GLN A 43 11.09 -0.74 -32.03
CA GLN A 43 10.39 0.45 -31.55
C GLN A 43 8.86 0.29 -31.52
N ARG A 44 8.28 -0.37 -32.53
CA ARG A 44 6.83 -0.63 -32.63
C ARG A 44 6.30 -1.54 -31.52
N ASP A 45 7.18 -2.34 -30.92
CA ASP A 45 6.83 -3.31 -29.89
C ASP A 45 6.97 -2.73 -28.47
N PHE A 46 7.52 -1.52 -28.33
CA PHE A 46 7.58 -0.77 -27.08
C PHE A 46 6.30 0.05 -26.85
N SER A 47 5.23 -0.63 -26.45
CA SER A 47 3.93 -0.02 -26.16
C SER A 47 3.87 0.69 -24.79
N HIS A 48 2.88 1.54 -24.58
CA HIS A 48 2.60 2.17 -23.27
C HIS A 48 2.45 1.13 -22.14
N ALA A 49 1.80 -0.01 -22.42
CA ALA A 49 1.69 -1.08 -21.44
C ALA A 49 3.08 -1.62 -21.03
N ARG A 50 3.98 -1.85 -21.98
CA ARG A 50 5.36 -2.27 -21.68
C ARG A 50 6.16 -1.19 -20.95
N HIS A 51 5.92 0.08 -21.26
CA HIS A 51 6.49 1.20 -20.53
C HIS A 51 6.08 1.18 -19.05
N LEU A 52 4.80 0.94 -18.76
CA LEU A 52 4.30 0.80 -17.39
C LEU A 52 4.89 -0.42 -16.65
N LEU A 53 5.02 -1.56 -17.34
CA LEU A 53 5.62 -2.77 -16.77
C LEU A 53 7.11 -2.60 -16.48
N LEU A 54 7.85 -1.92 -17.36
CA LEU A 54 9.24 -1.53 -17.10
C LEU A 54 9.35 -0.63 -15.87
N ALA A 55 8.50 0.40 -15.78
CA ALA A 55 8.45 1.28 -14.61
C ALA A 55 8.17 0.49 -13.32
N LEU A 56 7.23 -0.46 -13.35
CA LEU A 56 6.86 -1.29 -12.21
C LEU A 56 8.05 -2.15 -11.75
N HIS A 57 8.78 -2.74 -12.70
CA HIS A 57 10.00 -3.49 -12.41
C HIS A 57 11.03 -2.62 -11.67
N TYR A 58 11.38 -1.46 -12.23
CA TYR A 58 12.37 -0.58 -11.62
C TYR A 58 11.94 -0.06 -10.24
N VAL A 59 10.68 0.34 -10.08
CA VAL A 59 10.14 0.80 -8.78
C VAL A 59 10.29 -0.29 -7.72
N ARG A 60 10.00 -1.54 -8.06
CA ARG A 60 10.09 -2.65 -7.11
C ARG A 60 11.52 -3.05 -6.80
N ALA A 61 12.42 -2.99 -7.77
CA ALA A 61 13.82 -3.36 -7.59
C ALA A 61 14.66 -2.25 -6.91
N HIS A 62 14.30 -0.98 -7.08
CA HIS A 62 15.17 0.16 -6.73
C HIS A 62 14.49 1.30 -5.97
N GLY A 63 13.19 1.18 -5.66
CA GLY A 63 12.39 2.27 -5.10
C GLY A 63 12.15 3.43 -6.09
N PRO A 64 11.32 4.42 -5.73
CA PRO A 64 10.92 5.49 -6.66
C PRO A 64 12.09 6.34 -7.19
N GLU A 65 13.04 6.72 -6.32
CA GLU A 65 14.17 7.56 -6.72
C GLU A 65 15.14 6.81 -7.63
N GLY A 66 15.53 5.59 -7.26
CA GLY A 66 16.41 4.74 -8.07
C GLY A 66 15.77 4.34 -9.40
N ALA A 67 14.45 4.10 -9.40
CA ALA A 67 13.71 3.79 -10.61
C ALA A 67 13.66 4.94 -11.61
N LEU A 68 13.56 6.19 -11.12
CA LEU A 68 13.53 7.35 -12.01
C LEU A 68 14.85 7.48 -12.78
N ALA A 69 15.98 7.42 -12.09
CA ALA A 69 17.30 7.52 -12.72
C ALA A 69 17.49 6.44 -13.78
N ARG A 70 17.13 5.18 -13.46
CA ARG A 70 17.20 4.06 -14.41
C ARG A 70 16.27 4.23 -15.60
N MET A 71 15.04 4.68 -15.37
CA MET A 71 14.07 4.90 -16.44
C MET A 71 14.56 5.96 -17.43
N ARG A 72 15.15 7.07 -16.94
CA ARG A 72 15.74 8.10 -17.81
C ARG A 72 16.83 7.50 -18.70
N SER A 73 17.79 6.81 -18.09
CA SER A 73 18.91 6.19 -18.81
C SER A 73 18.45 5.16 -19.85
N ALA A 74 17.53 4.26 -19.47
CA ALA A 74 17.03 3.21 -20.35
C ALA A 74 16.28 3.79 -21.57
N LEU A 75 15.37 4.75 -21.35
CA LEU A 75 14.60 5.36 -22.44
C LEU A 75 15.48 6.18 -23.38
N GLN A 76 16.47 6.90 -22.85
CA GLN A 76 17.41 7.68 -23.67
C GLN A 76 18.31 6.77 -24.50
N ALA A 77 18.86 5.70 -23.91
CA ALA A 77 19.67 4.72 -24.62
C ALA A 77 18.87 3.98 -25.70
N PHE A 78 17.62 3.60 -25.37
CA PHE A 78 16.71 2.95 -26.32
C PHE A 78 16.40 3.86 -27.51
N ASN A 79 16.05 5.13 -27.26
CA ASN A 79 15.76 6.11 -28.31
C ASN A 79 16.99 6.44 -29.18
N ALA A 80 18.20 6.36 -28.63
CA ALA A 80 19.43 6.58 -29.41
C ALA A 80 19.64 5.48 -30.46
N ARG A 81 19.22 4.25 -30.17
CA ARG A 81 19.29 3.10 -31.10
C ARG A 81 18.04 2.97 -31.97
N HIS A 82 16.90 3.48 -31.51
CA HIS A 82 15.61 3.46 -32.20
C HIS A 82 14.99 4.86 -32.24
N PRO A 83 15.46 5.76 -33.13
CA PRO A 83 15.04 7.16 -33.13
C PRO A 83 13.53 7.32 -33.27
N PRO A 84 12.82 7.78 -32.22
CA PRO A 84 11.38 7.89 -32.27
C PRO A 84 10.94 9.19 -32.93
N THR A 85 9.68 9.22 -33.39
CA THR A 85 9.07 10.43 -33.97
C THR A 85 9.04 11.61 -33.00
N ASN A 86 8.86 11.35 -31.70
CA ASN A 86 8.65 12.39 -30.68
C ASN A 86 9.72 12.42 -29.57
N GLY A 87 10.82 11.69 -29.70
CA GLY A 87 11.92 11.71 -28.72
C GLY A 87 11.57 11.28 -27.29
N TYR A 88 12.49 11.56 -26.38
CA TYR A 88 12.29 11.46 -24.93
C TYR A 88 11.42 12.63 -24.40
N HIS A 89 10.69 12.41 -23.31
CA HIS A 89 9.83 13.44 -22.71
C HIS A 89 9.86 13.38 -21.18
N GLU A 90 10.54 14.34 -20.57
CA GLU A 90 10.85 14.32 -19.13
C GLU A 90 9.60 14.34 -18.25
N THR A 91 8.66 15.27 -18.47
CA THR A 91 7.46 15.37 -17.64
C THR A 91 6.59 14.11 -17.71
N ILE A 92 6.40 13.52 -18.89
CA ILE A 92 5.62 12.29 -19.07
C ILE A 92 6.28 11.13 -18.31
N THR A 93 7.61 10.98 -18.43
CA THR A 93 8.37 9.93 -17.72
C THR A 93 8.23 10.07 -16.22
N VAL A 94 8.46 11.27 -15.66
CA VAL A 94 8.33 11.51 -14.21
C VAL A 94 6.90 11.29 -13.73
N ALA A 95 5.90 11.77 -14.47
CA ALA A 95 4.50 11.65 -14.10
C ALA A 95 4.03 10.18 -14.07
N TRP A 96 4.38 9.39 -15.09
CA TRP A 96 4.04 7.97 -15.11
C TRP A 96 4.76 7.19 -14.02
N LEU A 97 6.04 7.44 -13.80
CA LEU A 97 6.77 6.78 -12.73
C LEU A 97 6.15 7.09 -11.35
N THR A 98 5.69 8.32 -11.15
CA THR A 98 4.99 8.72 -9.91
C THR A 98 3.69 7.94 -9.72
N LEU A 99 2.88 7.79 -10.77
CA LEU A 99 1.64 7.00 -10.73
C LEU A 99 1.92 5.51 -10.47
N VAL A 100 2.95 4.95 -11.11
CA VAL A 100 3.36 3.55 -10.92
C VAL A 100 3.90 3.32 -9.50
N ALA A 101 4.74 4.23 -9.00
CA ALA A 101 5.25 4.19 -7.63
C ALA A 101 4.12 4.28 -6.61
N ARG A 102 3.13 5.14 -6.85
CA ARG A 102 1.95 5.22 -6.01
C ARG A 102 1.15 3.92 -6.02
N HIS A 103 0.88 3.37 -7.20
CA HIS A 103 0.16 2.10 -7.36
C HIS A 103 0.88 0.96 -6.62
N ALA A 104 2.19 0.83 -6.80
CA ALA A 104 2.98 -0.18 -6.10
C ALA A 104 2.95 0.00 -4.58
N ALA A 105 3.01 1.24 -4.09
CA ALA A 105 2.94 1.54 -2.67
C ALA A 105 1.56 1.22 -2.06
N ASP A 106 0.47 1.52 -2.78
CA ASP A 106 -0.90 1.27 -2.34
C ASP A 106 -1.23 -0.24 -2.24
N HIS A 107 -0.46 -1.09 -2.92
CA HIS A 107 -0.66 -2.54 -2.97
C HIS A 107 0.60 -3.30 -2.50
N GLY A 108 1.31 -2.74 -1.52
CA GLY A 108 2.56 -3.28 -0.96
C GLY A 108 2.39 -4.62 -0.25
N GLY A 109 2.18 -5.70 -1.00
CA GLY A 109 1.89 -7.05 -0.52
C GLY A 109 1.23 -7.94 -1.58
N ALA A 110 0.69 -7.33 -2.64
CA ALA A 110 0.14 -8.04 -3.79
C ALA A 110 1.24 -8.78 -4.58
N ALA A 111 0.86 -9.88 -5.22
CA ALA A 111 1.73 -10.61 -6.12
C ALA A 111 2.02 -9.78 -7.39
N VAL A 112 3.12 -10.10 -8.09
CA VAL A 112 3.56 -9.36 -9.28
C VAL A 112 2.46 -9.26 -10.34
N HIS A 113 1.75 -10.36 -10.58
CA HIS A 113 0.68 -10.42 -11.56
C HIS A 113 -0.48 -9.49 -11.18
N GLU A 114 -0.91 -9.47 -9.91
CA GLU A 114 -1.97 -8.59 -9.41
C GLU A 114 -1.58 -7.12 -9.53
N LEU A 115 -0.31 -6.79 -9.23
CA LEU A 115 0.22 -5.44 -9.41
C LEU A 115 0.21 -5.03 -10.87
N ALA A 116 0.70 -5.89 -11.77
CA ALA A 116 0.77 -5.63 -13.19
C ALA A 116 -0.63 -5.47 -13.80
N GLU A 117 -1.55 -6.39 -13.52
CA GLU A 117 -2.92 -6.34 -13.99
C GLU A 117 -3.65 -5.10 -13.48
N GLY A 118 -3.58 -4.83 -12.17
CA GLY A 118 -4.23 -3.67 -11.57
C GLY A 118 -3.65 -2.32 -12.06
N LEU A 119 -2.36 -2.29 -12.42
CA LEU A 119 -1.71 -1.11 -13.02
C LEU A 119 -2.20 -0.92 -14.46
N LEU A 120 -2.17 -1.98 -15.25
CA LEU A 120 -2.58 -1.95 -16.64
C LEU A 120 -4.07 -1.69 -16.79
N ASP A 121 -4.92 -2.13 -15.86
CA ASP A 121 -6.35 -1.84 -15.87
C ASP A 121 -6.62 -0.34 -15.64
N ARG A 122 -6.03 0.23 -14.58
CA ARG A 122 -6.22 1.65 -14.22
C ARG A 122 -5.56 2.62 -15.18
N HIS A 123 -4.42 2.25 -15.75
CA HIS A 123 -3.56 3.17 -16.50
C HIS A 123 -3.27 2.73 -17.93
N ARG A 124 -4.09 1.84 -18.49
CA ARG A 124 -3.98 1.37 -19.89
C ARG A 124 -3.86 2.49 -20.90
N SER A 125 -4.61 3.57 -20.67
CA SER A 125 -4.67 4.71 -21.56
C SER A 125 -3.60 5.72 -21.20
N SER A 126 -2.75 6.06 -22.17
CA SER A 126 -1.78 7.15 -22.03
C SER A 126 -2.44 8.51 -21.75
N LYS A 127 -3.76 8.63 -21.99
CA LYS A 127 -4.54 9.84 -21.71
C LYS A 127 -4.81 10.09 -20.23
N ALA A 128 -4.52 9.13 -19.33
CA ALA A 128 -4.78 9.31 -17.90
C ALA A 128 -4.04 10.51 -17.29
N LEU A 129 -2.89 10.90 -17.86
CA LEU A 129 -2.18 12.12 -17.43
C LEU A 129 -2.98 13.40 -17.62
N PHE A 130 -3.97 13.43 -18.53
CA PHE A 130 -4.82 14.61 -18.73
C PHE A 130 -5.83 14.85 -17.60
N ALA A 131 -5.92 13.94 -16.63
CA ALA A 131 -6.59 14.24 -15.36
C ALA A 131 -5.78 15.20 -14.48
N HIS A 132 -4.46 15.28 -14.70
CA HIS A 132 -3.53 16.11 -13.92
C HIS A 132 -3.02 17.30 -14.72
N TYR A 133 -2.86 17.16 -16.03
CA TYR A 133 -2.27 18.17 -16.90
C TYR A 133 -3.22 18.65 -18.00
N SER A 134 -3.21 19.94 -18.29
CA SER A 134 -3.78 20.45 -19.54
C SER A 134 -2.93 20.02 -20.75
N ARG A 135 -3.54 19.97 -21.94
CA ARG A 135 -2.81 19.64 -23.19
C ARG A 135 -1.69 20.65 -23.46
N ALA A 136 -1.98 21.93 -23.27
CA ALA A 136 -1.02 23.01 -23.51
C ALA A 136 0.21 22.87 -22.62
N ARG A 137 0.03 22.51 -21.35
CA ARG A 137 1.13 22.33 -20.41
C ARG A 137 1.92 21.04 -20.69
N LEU A 138 1.23 19.90 -20.80
CA LEU A 138 1.91 18.60 -20.95
C LEU A 138 2.70 18.49 -22.25
N LEU A 139 2.20 19.06 -23.34
CA LEU A 139 2.81 18.95 -24.67
C LEU A 139 3.75 20.12 -25.02
N SER A 140 4.09 20.95 -24.04
CA SER A 140 5.03 22.07 -24.22
C SER A 140 6.48 21.57 -24.33
N ASP A 141 7.34 22.37 -24.99
CA ASP A 141 8.77 22.07 -25.10
C ASP A 141 9.46 22.08 -23.71
N ASP A 142 9.01 22.97 -22.81
CA ASP A 142 9.48 23.00 -21.42
C ASP A 142 9.17 21.68 -20.70
N ALA A 143 7.95 21.16 -20.82
CA ALA A 143 7.55 19.89 -20.22
C ALA A 143 8.30 18.70 -20.83
N ARG A 144 8.70 18.81 -22.09
CA ARG A 144 9.51 17.82 -22.77
C ARG A 144 10.94 17.80 -22.25
N ALA A 145 11.55 18.97 -22.04
CA ALA A 145 12.94 19.12 -21.61
C ALA A 145 13.14 18.91 -20.10
N ALA A 146 12.19 19.37 -19.28
CA ALA A 146 12.27 19.34 -17.82
C ALA A 146 10.93 18.92 -17.20
N PHE A 147 10.95 18.47 -15.95
CA PHE A 147 9.72 18.19 -15.22
C PHE A 147 8.98 19.50 -14.90
N VAL A 148 7.75 19.61 -15.38
CA VAL A 148 6.81 20.66 -14.96
C VAL A 148 5.70 20.06 -14.09
N ALA A 149 5.38 20.72 -12.99
CA ALA A 149 4.28 20.31 -12.12
C ALA A 149 2.92 20.39 -12.85
N PRO A 150 1.94 19.54 -12.52
CA PRO A 150 0.60 19.58 -13.11
C PRO A 150 -0.16 20.88 -12.78
N ASP A 151 -1.07 21.28 -13.67
CA ASP A 151 -1.91 22.49 -13.56
C ASP A 151 -3.40 22.21 -13.30
N LEU A 152 -3.90 20.99 -13.51
CA LEU A 152 -5.30 20.64 -13.25
C LEU A 152 -5.49 19.96 -11.88
N ALA A 153 -4.65 18.98 -11.57
CA ALA A 153 -4.69 18.27 -10.29
C ALA A 153 -3.30 17.75 -9.91
N PRO A 154 -2.90 17.80 -8.64
CA PRO A 154 -1.59 17.30 -8.22
C PRO A 154 -1.45 15.80 -8.56
N LEU A 155 -0.25 15.39 -8.94
CA LEU A 155 0.09 13.96 -8.99
C LEU A 155 0.04 13.41 -7.55
N PRO A 156 -0.32 12.13 -7.36
CA PRO A 156 -0.22 11.54 -6.04
C PRO A 156 1.23 11.61 -5.58
N ALA A 157 1.47 11.88 -4.30
CA ALA A 157 2.82 11.85 -3.77
C ALA A 157 3.44 10.47 -4.08
N PRO A 158 4.68 10.41 -4.60
CA PRO A 158 5.41 9.16 -4.66
C PRO A 158 5.38 8.57 -3.26
N GLY A 159 4.93 7.31 -3.14
CA GLY A 159 4.78 6.68 -1.83
C GLY A 159 6.03 6.91 -0.99
N ASP A 160 5.87 7.24 0.28
CA ASP A 160 6.93 7.57 1.24
C ASP A 160 7.86 6.36 1.56
N GLY A 161 7.92 5.37 0.68
CA GLY A 161 8.62 4.10 0.85
C GLY A 161 7.99 3.18 1.90
N VAL A 162 6.98 3.65 2.66
CA VAL A 162 6.38 2.86 3.73
C VAL A 162 5.39 1.87 3.13
N ARG A 163 5.42 0.63 3.61
CA ARG A 163 4.48 -0.45 3.27
C ARG A 163 3.77 -0.93 4.53
N ILE A 164 2.49 -1.29 4.40
CA ILE A 164 1.74 -1.92 5.49
C ILE A 164 1.66 -3.42 5.21
N ARG A 165 2.07 -4.25 6.16
CA ARG A 165 2.01 -5.72 6.04
C ARG A 165 1.71 -6.37 7.39
N LEU A 166 1.27 -7.64 7.37
CA LEU A 166 1.11 -8.42 8.60
C LEU A 166 2.43 -8.45 9.39
N ALA A 167 2.29 -8.35 10.71
CA ALA A 167 3.39 -8.50 11.64
C ALA A 167 3.87 -9.96 11.68
N THR A 168 5.17 -10.13 11.89
CA THR A 168 5.84 -11.41 12.06
C THR A 168 6.64 -11.41 13.37
N GLU A 169 7.18 -12.56 13.78
CA GLU A 169 8.04 -12.62 14.97
C GLU A 169 9.27 -11.69 14.88
N ALA A 170 9.80 -11.46 13.67
CA ALA A 170 10.94 -10.57 13.45
C ALA A 170 10.62 -9.11 13.79
N ASP A 171 9.34 -8.72 13.81
CA ASP A 171 8.90 -7.35 14.09
C ASP A 171 8.71 -7.09 15.59
N LEU A 172 8.71 -8.13 16.44
CA LEU A 172 8.30 -8.02 17.85
C LEU A 172 9.16 -7.05 18.65
N ALA A 173 10.47 -7.04 18.39
CA ALA A 173 11.39 -6.12 19.07
C ALA A 173 11.02 -4.66 18.78
N ALA A 174 10.70 -4.33 17.53
CA ALA A 174 10.33 -2.97 17.14
C ALA A 174 8.91 -2.59 17.57
N ILE A 175 7.97 -3.54 17.56
CA ILE A 175 6.62 -3.35 18.11
C ILE A 175 6.71 -2.99 19.59
N GLU A 176 7.51 -3.74 20.37
CA GLU A 176 7.70 -3.50 21.79
C GLU A 176 8.43 -2.18 22.05
N GLU A 177 9.48 -1.87 21.28
CA GLU A 177 10.19 -0.58 21.37
C GLU A 177 9.22 0.60 21.22
N ILE A 178 8.36 0.56 20.20
CA ILE A 178 7.35 1.60 19.96
C ILE A 178 6.35 1.64 21.11
N TYR A 179 5.88 0.49 21.60
CA TYR A 179 4.86 0.44 22.66
C TYR A 179 5.41 0.91 24.02
N ALA A 180 6.61 0.47 24.38
CA ALA A 180 7.30 0.82 25.63
C ALA A 180 7.41 2.34 25.80
N PHE A 181 7.71 3.08 24.72
CA PHE A 181 7.72 4.54 24.74
C PHE A 181 6.41 5.12 25.28
N TYR A 182 5.27 4.62 24.81
CA TYR A 182 3.95 5.10 25.23
C TYR A 182 3.55 4.61 26.61
N VAL A 183 3.92 3.38 26.99
CA VAL A 183 3.71 2.88 28.35
C VAL A 183 4.40 3.80 29.37
N GLU A 184 5.63 4.21 29.10
CA GLU A 184 6.44 4.99 30.03
C GLU A 184 6.13 6.49 30.03
N ARG A 185 5.64 7.05 28.91
CA ARG A 185 5.60 8.52 28.70
C ARG A 185 4.25 9.08 28.27
N SER A 186 3.25 8.24 28.03
CA SER A 186 1.96 8.66 27.46
C SER A 186 0.77 8.01 28.14
N THR A 187 -0.36 8.69 28.07
CA THR A 187 -1.66 8.22 28.56
C THR A 187 -2.49 7.54 27.48
N CYS A 188 -2.00 7.47 26.24
CA CYS A 188 -2.70 6.80 25.15
C CYS A 188 -2.85 5.28 25.34
N THR A 189 -2.11 4.69 26.28
CA THR A 189 -2.33 3.33 26.78
C THR A 189 -2.38 3.34 28.30
N PHE A 190 -3.26 2.52 28.86
CA PHE A 190 -3.38 2.36 30.31
C PHE A 190 -2.48 1.24 30.87
N ALA A 191 -1.67 0.60 30.04
CA ALA A 191 -0.59 -0.23 30.55
C ALA A 191 0.40 0.63 31.35
N THR A 192 0.75 0.14 32.55
CA THR A 192 1.70 0.77 33.47
C THR A 192 3.07 0.09 33.49
N THR A 193 3.15 -1.12 32.93
CA THR A 193 4.36 -1.93 32.86
C THR A 193 4.59 -2.36 31.42
N VAL A 194 5.84 -2.25 30.96
CA VAL A 194 6.25 -2.67 29.62
C VAL A 194 6.21 -4.21 29.55
N PRO A 195 5.48 -4.82 28.60
CA PRO A 195 5.48 -6.25 28.41
C PRO A 195 6.89 -6.82 28.17
N THR A 196 7.16 -7.97 28.77
CA THR A 196 8.36 -8.75 28.51
C THR A 196 8.37 -9.31 27.08
N PRO A 197 9.54 -9.67 26.52
CA PRO A 197 9.60 -10.33 25.22
C PRO A 197 8.79 -11.63 25.13
N ALA A 198 8.64 -12.36 26.25
CA ALA A 198 7.83 -13.57 26.31
C ALA A 198 6.34 -13.25 26.21
N GLU A 199 5.86 -12.25 26.96
CA GLU A 199 4.48 -11.78 26.89
C GLU A 199 4.15 -11.20 25.51
N ARG A 200 5.07 -10.45 24.90
CA ARG A 200 4.87 -9.91 23.55
C ARG A 200 4.78 -11.01 22.49
N ARG A 201 5.57 -12.09 22.61
CA ARG A 201 5.44 -13.26 21.73
C ARG A 201 4.10 -13.97 21.93
N ALA A 202 3.67 -14.15 23.17
CA ALA A 202 2.36 -14.73 23.48
C ALA A 202 1.21 -13.84 22.93
N TRP A 203 1.35 -12.51 23.03
CA TRP A 203 0.43 -11.56 22.45
C TRP A 203 0.30 -11.74 20.93
N LEU A 204 1.41 -11.83 20.19
CA LEU A 204 1.36 -12.04 18.74
C LEU A 204 0.75 -13.41 18.39
N ALA A 205 1.09 -14.47 19.15
CA ALA A 205 0.52 -15.80 18.94
C ALA A 205 -1.01 -15.84 19.18
N ALA A 206 -1.52 -15.03 20.11
CA ALA A 206 -2.96 -14.88 20.34
C ALA A 206 -3.67 -14.08 19.24
N HIS A 207 -2.93 -13.28 18.46
CA HIS A 207 -3.45 -12.58 17.28
C HIS A 207 -3.57 -13.56 16.11
N GLY A 208 -4.65 -14.34 16.13
CA GLY A 208 -5.00 -15.30 15.09
C GLY A 208 -5.54 -14.66 13.81
N PRO A 209 -5.99 -15.47 12.83
CA PRO A 209 -6.41 -14.98 11.51
C PRO A 209 -7.61 -14.01 11.55
N LEU A 210 -8.43 -14.06 12.60
CA LEU A 210 -9.57 -13.15 12.81
C LEU A 210 -9.17 -11.82 13.47
N HIS A 211 -8.00 -11.74 14.08
CA HIS A 211 -7.52 -10.62 14.88
C HIS A 211 -6.06 -10.29 14.51
N PRO A 212 -5.77 -9.91 13.25
CA PRO A 212 -4.40 -9.73 12.79
C PRO A 212 -3.72 -8.51 13.40
N ALA A 213 -2.40 -8.61 13.59
CA ALA A 213 -1.51 -7.48 13.80
C ALA A 213 -0.80 -7.10 12.49
N THR A 214 -0.58 -5.80 12.28
CA THR A 214 0.02 -5.20 11.09
C THR A 214 1.13 -4.23 11.49
N VAL A 215 2.15 -4.08 10.63
CA VAL A 215 3.26 -3.13 10.80
C VAL A 215 3.37 -2.22 9.59
N ALA A 216 3.70 -0.95 9.85
CA ALA A 216 4.15 0.00 8.86
C ALA A 216 5.67 -0.03 8.79
N VAL A 217 6.22 -0.25 7.60
CA VAL A 217 7.65 -0.53 7.39
C VAL A 217 8.21 0.36 6.30
N GLU A 218 9.28 1.10 6.56
CA GLU A 218 10.02 1.88 5.55
C GLU A 218 10.73 0.98 4.51
N GLY A 219 11.26 1.59 3.45
CA GLY A 219 11.87 0.87 2.33
C GLY A 219 13.09 0.02 2.73
N ASP A 220 13.77 0.40 3.81
CA ASP A 220 14.92 -0.28 4.41
C ASP A 220 14.53 -1.43 5.36
N GLY A 221 13.23 -1.64 5.60
CA GLY A 221 12.74 -2.64 6.54
C GLY A 221 12.47 -2.12 7.96
N THR A 222 12.71 -0.84 8.24
CA THR A 222 12.50 -0.24 9.57
C THR A 222 11.00 -0.15 9.90
N VAL A 223 10.58 -0.72 11.04
CA VAL A 223 9.19 -0.59 11.52
C VAL A 223 8.99 0.80 12.14
N VAL A 224 8.06 1.56 11.55
CA VAL A 224 7.72 2.95 11.91
C VAL A 224 6.35 3.10 12.58
N GLY A 225 5.61 2.01 12.70
CA GLY A 225 4.34 1.96 13.40
C GLY A 225 3.73 0.56 13.32
N TRP A 226 2.71 0.31 14.14
CA TRP A 226 1.98 -0.95 14.13
C TRP A 226 0.54 -0.73 14.56
N GLY A 227 -0.30 -1.72 14.26
CA GLY A 227 -1.65 -1.78 14.80
C GLY A 227 -2.16 -3.20 14.85
N SER A 228 -3.27 -3.41 15.55
CA SER A 228 -3.89 -4.73 15.66
C SER A 228 -5.40 -4.63 15.75
N LEU A 229 -6.07 -5.72 15.36
CA LEU A 229 -7.42 -6.02 15.79
C LEU A 229 -7.34 -6.99 16.98
N SER A 230 -8.22 -6.85 17.95
CA SER A 230 -8.32 -7.74 19.12
C SER A 230 -9.78 -8.06 19.42
N GLN A 231 -10.02 -9.16 20.12
CA GLN A 231 -11.36 -9.52 20.57
C GLN A 231 -11.90 -8.45 21.53
N TRP A 232 -13.06 -7.86 21.21
CA TRP A 232 -13.68 -6.85 22.09
C TRP A 232 -14.20 -7.45 23.41
N ASN A 233 -14.90 -8.58 23.32
CA ASN A 233 -15.50 -9.24 24.47
C ASN A 233 -15.48 -10.76 24.27
N PRO A 234 -15.15 -11.56 25.30
CA PRO A 234 -15.07 -13.01 25.17
C PRO A 234 -16.43 -13.70 25.00
N ARG A 235 -17.55 -13.03 25.32
CA ARG A 235 -18.89 -13.62 25.17
C ARG A 235 -19.25 -13.75 23.69
N GLU A 236 -19.78 -14.92 23.31
CA GLU A 236 -19.99 -15.34 21.92
C GLU A 236 -20.83 -14.38 21.07
N ALA A 237 -21.83 -13.71 21.66
CA ALA A 237 -22.65 -12.73 20.97
C ALA A 237 -21.86 -11.51 20.44
N TYR A 238 -20.64 -11.28 20.95
CA TYR A 238 -19.73 -10.23 20.47
C TYR A 238 -18.68 -10.75 19.48
N ALA A 239 -18.74 -11.99 19.00
CA ALA A 239 -17.70 -12.59 18.16
C ALA A 239 -17.39 -11.81 16.86
N ARG A 240 -18.31 -10.95 16.40
CA ARG A 240 -18.12 -10.07 15.23
C ARG A 240 -17.82 -8.61 15.58
N SER A 241 -17.55 -8.32 16.86
CA SER A 241 -17.08 -7.02 17.33
C SER A 241 -15.61 -7.14 17.71
N VAL A 242 -14.80 -6.24 17.17
CA VAL A 242 -13.37 -6.18 17.45
C VAL A 242 -13.01 -4.82 17.99
N GLU A 243 -11.92 -4.77 18.73
CA GLU A 243 -11.24 -3.53 19.11
C GLU A 243 -10.03 -3.30 18.21
N ASN A 244 -9.67 -2.03 17.96
CA ASN A 244 -8.43 -1.68 17.29
C ASN A 244 -7.38 -1.10 18.24
N SER A 245 -6.13 -1.16 17.81
CA SER A 245 -5.01 -0.45 18.43
C SER A 245 -4.08 0.07 17.35
N VAL A 246 -3.56 1.29 17.50
CA VAL A 246 -2.68 1.93 16.52
C VAL A 246 -1.61 2.74 17.24
N TYR A 247 -0.35 2.44 16.96
CA TYR A 247 0.82 3.13 17.53
C TYR A 247 1.78 3.51 16.40
N VAL A 248 2.29 4.73 16.45
CA VAL A 248 3.31 5.25 15.52
C VAL A 248 4.59 5.46 16.30
N ARG A 249 5.76 5.20 15.71
CA ARG A 249 7.05 5.48 16.36
C ARG A 249 7.12 6.97 16.72
N ASP A 250 7.67 7.27 17.91
CA ASP A 250 7.85 8.66 18.33
C ASP A 250 8.66 9.48 17.31
N GLY A 251 8.37 10.77 17.21
CA GLY A 251 8.97 11.65 16.19
C GLY A 251 8.45 11.46 14.76
N LEU A 252 7.73 10.37 14.45
CA LEU A 252 7.20 10.10 13.09
C LEU A 252 5.70 10.41 12.93
N HIS A 253 5.11 11.07 13.92
CA HIS A 253 3.73 11.55 13.88
C HIS A 253 3.47 12.53 12.75
N ARG A 254 2.19 12.72 12.39
CA ARG A 254 1.73 13.66 11.35
C ARG A 254 2.25 13.39 9.93
N ARG A 255 2.89 12.24 9.70
CA ARG A 255 3.25 11.69 8.37
C ARG A 255 2.13 10.86 7.73
N GLY A 256 0.94 10.82 8.33
CA GLY A 256 -0.19 10.00 7.85
C GLY A 256 -0.10 8.50 8.17
N LEU A 257 0.94 8.05 8.88
CA LEU A 257 1.14 6.63 9.26
C LEU A 257 -0.04 6.05 10.04
N GLY A 258 -0.54 6.73 11.07
CA GLY A 258 -1.70 6.28 11.85
C GLY A 258 -2.95 6.08 11.00
N ARG A 259 -3.19 6.98 10.02
CA ARG A 259 -4.31 6.85 9.06
C ARG A 259 -4.17 5.62 8.18
N ARG A 260 -2.96 5.32 7.73
CA ARG A 260 -2.70 4.17 6.86
C ARG A 260 -2.84 2.86 7.60
N ILE A 261 -2.29 2.76 8.82
CA ILE A 261 -2.44 1.60 9.69
C ILE A 261 -3.92 1.37 10.01
N LEU A 262 -4.64 2.41 10.45
CA LEU A 262 -6.06 2.28 10.78
C LEU A 262 -6.91 1.89 9.55
N ALA A 263 -6.63 2.46 8.38
CA ALA A 263 -7.32 2.08 7.14
C ALA A 263 -7.07 0.62 6.74
N ASP A 264 -5.85 0.11 6.90
CA ASP A 264 -5.51 -1.31 6.70
C ASP A 264 -6.29 -2.21 7.66
N LEU A 265 -6.35 -1.86 8.95
CA LEU A 265 -7.14 -2.61 9.94
C LEU A 265 -8.64 -2.61 9.61
N VAL A 266 -9.19 -1.46 9.19
CA VAL A 266 -10.59 -1.37 8.75
C VAL A 266 -10.85 -2.28 7.54
N SER A 267 -9.97 -2.25 6.55
CA SER A 267 -10.07 -3.12 5.36
C SER A 267 -10.04 -4.60 5.73
N ARG A 268 -9.10 -4.99 6.61
CA ARG A 268 -9.01 -6.37 7.13
C ARG A 268 -10.26 -6.77 7.89
N ALA A 269 -10.78 -5.89 8.74
CA ALA A 269 -12.00 -6.19 9.50
C ALA A 269 -13.20 -6.44 8.58
N ILE A 270 -13.33 -5.66 7.51
CA ILE A 270 -14.37 -5.86 6.49
C ILE A 270 -14.20 -7.22 5.82
N SER A 271 -12.99 -7.53 5.33
CA SER A 271 -12.72 -8.80 4.63
C SER A 271 -12.88 -10.03 5.53
N LEU A 272 -12.69 -9.88 6.85
CA LEU A 272 -12.87 -10.95 7.84
C LEU A 272 -14.33 -11.09 8.32
N GLY A 273 -15.25 -10.27 7.80
CA GLY A 273 -16.67 -10.33 8.12
C GLY A 273 -17.02 -9.80 9.52
N HIS A 274 -16.20 -8.92 10.09
CA HIS A 274 -16.56 -8.22 11.33
C HIS A 274 -17.69 -7.22 11.07
N ARG A 275 -18.49 -6.95 12.12
CA ARG A 275 -19.67 -6.06 12.06
C ARG A 275 -19.38 -4.70 12.65
N THR A 276 -18.48 -4.63 13.62
CA THR A 276 -18.13 -3.39 14.31
C THR A 276 -16.66 -3.38 14.70
N ILE A 277 -16.02 -2.23 14.56
CA ILE A 277 -14.71 -1.93 15.17
C ILE A 277 -14.92 -0.90 16.26
N ILE A 278 -14.43 -1.18 17.46
CA ILE A 278 -14.49 -0.31 18.62
C ILE A 278 -13.09 0.27 18.86
N ALA A 279 -13.03 1.53 19.26
CA ALA A 279 -11.80 2.20 19.66
C ALA A 279 -11.97 2.76 21.08
N GLN A 280 -11.00 2.46 21.95
CA GLN A 280 -10.88 3.04 23.28
C GLN A 280 -9.75 4.07 23.26
N ILE A 281 -10.07 5.33 23.51
CA ILE A 281 -9.13 6.45 23.37
C ILE A 281 -9.09 7.22 24.68
N ALA A 282 -7.92 7.39 25.28
CA ALA A 282 -7.78 8.23 26.47
C ALA A 282 -8.29 9.66 26.18
N GLY A 283 -9.01 10.26 27.13
CA GLY A 283 -9.79 11.48 26.93
C GLY A 283 -8.98 12.70 26.48
N ASP A 284 -7.67 12.72 26.72
CA ASP A 284 -6.76 13.78 26.31
C ASP A 284 -6.16 13.59 24.91
N GLN A 285 -6.49 12.50 24.20
CA GLN A 285 -5.92 12.14 22.91
C GLN A 285 -6.77 12.64 21.72
N ALA A 286 -6.99 13.96 21.65
CA ALA A 286 -7.83 14.59 20.60
C ALA A 286 -7.39 14.26 19.16
N ALA A 287 -6.09 14.10 18.91
CA ALA A 287 -5.57 13.70 17.60
C ALA A 287 -6.01 12.28 17.20
N SER A 288 -6.12 11.36 18.15
CA SER A 288 -6.62 10.00 17.89
C SER A 288 -8.12 10.01 17.57
N VAL A 289 -8.90 10.83 18.29
CA VAL A 289 -10.33 11.02 18.00
C VAL A 289 -10.54 11.55 16.58
N ALA A 290 -9.79 12.59 16.19
CA ALA A 290 -9.86 13.17 14.85
C ALA A 290 -9.48 12.15 13.75
N LEU A 291 -8.44 11.35 14.00
CA LEU A 291 -8.03 10.26 13.12
C LEU A 291 -9.15 9.22 12.92
N HIS A 292 -9.78 8.78 14.00
CA HIS A 292 -10.88 7.81 13.95
C HIS A 292 -12.10 8.39 13.22
N ARG A 293 -12.51 9.63 13.51
CA ARG A 293 -13.61 10.31 12.79
C ARG A 293 -13.34 10.42 11.30
N ALA A 294 -12.11 10.76 10.89
CA ALA A 294 -11.71 10.82 9.49
C ALA A 294 -11.79 9.47 8.76
N LEU A 295 -11.84 8.36 9.51
CA LEU A 295 -12.09 7.03 9.02
C LEU A 295 -13.44 6.49 9.49
N GLY A 296 -14.46 7.35 9.58
CA GLY A 296 -15.86 6.93 9.73
C GLY A 296 -16.22 6.25 11.05
N PHE A 297 -15.43 6.47 12.10
CA PHE A 297 -15.84 6.14 13.45
C PHE A 297 -16.71 7.27 14.01
N GLU A 298 -17.72 6.88 14.77
CA GLU A 298 -18.67 7.75 15.44
C GLU A 298 -18.51 7.65 16.96
N ASP A 299 -18.92 8.68 17.69
CA ASP A 299 -18.85 8.69 19.15
C ASP A 299 -19.85 7.67 19.72
N ALA A 300 -19.40 6.78 20.62
CA ALA A 300 -20.20 5.72 21.23
C ALA A 300 -20.41 5.92 22.75
N GLY A 301 -19.61 6.76 23.39
CA GLY A 301 -19.75 7.09 24.81
C GLY A 301 -18.46 7.63 25.42
N VAL A 302 -18.54 8.01 26.69
CA VAL A 302 -17.39 8.39 27.51
C VAL A 302 -17.49 7.70 28.87
N LEU A 303 -16.45 6.95 29.23
CA LEU A 303 -16.27 6.42 30.57
C LEU A 303 -15.45 7.45 31.35
N ARG A 304 -16.02 7.99 32.43
CA ARG A 304 -15.37 9.05 33.23
C ARG A 304 -14.52 8.47 34.34
N ASP A 305 -13.34 9.05 34.56
CA ASP A 305 -12.42 8.70 35.66
C ASP A 305 -12.21 7.18 35.81
N VAL A 306 -12.03 6.47 34.69
CA VAL A 306 -12.00 4.99 34.67
C VAL A 306 -10.58 4.41 34.67
N GLY A 307 -9.59 5.19 34.25
CA GLY A 307 -8.18 4.81 34.31
C GLY A 307 -7.37 5.71 35.23
N TYR A 308 -6.36 5.14 35.88
CA TYR A 308 -5.41 5.89 36.69
C TYR A 308 -3.99 5.66 36.20
N LYS A 309 -3.28 6.73 35.80
CA LYS A 309 -1.89 6.68 35.34
C LYS A 309 -1.22 8.03 35.47
N PHE A 310 0.05 8.07 35.90
CA PHE A 310 0.82 9.30 36.15
C PHE A 310 0.11 10.25 37.14
N ASP A 311 -0.37 9.68 38.24
CA ASP A 311 -1.03 10.39 39.34
C ASP A 311 -2.27 11.22 38.95
N ARG A 312 -2.99 10.73 37.94
CA ARG A 312 -4.23 11.34 37.46
C ARG A 312 -5.24 10.30 37.02
N TRP A 313 -6.51 10.60 37.27
CA TRP A 313 -7.65 9.89 36.70
C TRP A 313 -7.90 10.36 35.27
N LEU A 314 -8.33 9.43 34.43
CA LEU A 314 -8.47 9.61 32.99
C LEU A 314 -9.79 9.04 32.50
N ASP A 315 -10.45 9.86 31.69
CA ASP A 315 -11.59 9.43 30.89
C ASP A 315 -11.13 8.54 29.73
N VAL A 316 -12.04 7.70 29.27
CA VAL A 316 -11.92 6.94 28.01
C VAL A 316 -13.08 7.30 27.11
N ILE A 317 -12.76 7.85 25.94
CA ILE A 317 -13.70 8.07 24.85
C ILE A 317 -13.85 6.75 24.09
N LEU A 318 -15.09 6.28 23.99
CA LEU A 318 -15.46 5.15 23.16
C LEU A 318 -15.92 5.66 21.81
N MET A 319 -15.33 5.12 20.76
CA MET A 319 -15.79 5.33 19.39
C MET A 319 -16.08 3.99 18.72
N GLN A 320 -17.01 3.97 17.78
CA GLN A 320 -17.32 2.76 17.02
C GLN A 320 -17.46 3.05 15.54
N ARG A 321 -17.09 2.09 14.70
CA ARG A 321 -17.37 2.08 13.27
C ARG A 321 -18.17 0.84 12.92
N ALA A 322 -19.37 1.05 12.38
CA ALA A 322 -20.14 -0.03 11.78
C ALA A 322 -19.52 -0.46 10.44
N ILE A 323 -19.46 -1.77 10.22
CA ILE A 323 -19.10 -2.37 8.93
C ILE A 323 -20.40 -2.85 8.27
N PRO A 324 -20.73 -2.38 7.05
CA PRO A 324 -21.93 -2.82 6.35
C PRO A 324 -21.96 -4.34 6.20
N TYR A 325 -23.11 -4.96 6.48
CA TYR A 325 -23.32 -6.37 6.21
C TYR A 325 -23.48 -6.52 4.70
N GLN A 326 -22.56 -7.22 4.04
CA GLN A 326 -22.85 -7.77 2.73
C GLN A 326 -23.51 -9.12 2.99
N ALA A 327 -24.83 -9.19 2.76
CA ALA A 327 -25.52 -10.46 2.79
C ALA A 327 -24.94 -11.34 1.69
N SER A 328 -24.12 -12.34 2.05
CA SER A 328 -23.89 -13.51 1.21
C SER A 328 -24.95 -14.55 1.58
N ASP A 329 -25.57 -15.15 0.57
CA ASP A 329 -26.83 -15.91 0.58
C ASP A 329 -26.96 -17.13 1.53
N ASP A 330 -26.06 -17.35 2.50
CA ASP A 330 -26.11 -18.60 3.27
C ASP A 330 -25.79 -18.54 4.76
N GLN A 331 -25.60 -17.37 5.38
CA GLN A 331 -25.37 -17.33 6.84
C GLN A 331 -25.97 -16.08 7.52
N GLN A 332 -27.13 -16.29 8.15
CA GLN A 332 -27.57 -15.54 9.34
C GLN A 332 -27.64 -16.52 10.54
N PRO A 333 -27.47 -15.98 11.76
CA PRO A 333 -26.41 -16.30 12.72
C PRO A 333 -26.30 -17.76 13.16
#